data_AF-A0A3E0QV92-F1
#
_entry.id   AF-A0A3E0QV92-F1
#
_cell.length_a   1.000
_cell.length_b   1.000
_cell.length_c   1.000
_cell.angle_alpha   90.00
_cell.angle_beta   90.00
_cell.angle_gamma   90.00
#
_symmetry.space_group_name_H-M   'P 1'
#
loop_
_entity.id
_entity.type
_entity.pdbx_description
1 polymer ?
#
loop_
_entity_poly.entity_id
_entity_poly.type
_entity_poly.pdbx_seq_one_letter_code
_entity_poly.pdbx_strand_id
1 'polypeptide(L)'
;MKGYLYAFAEGGRWAACVTISREVDLAYRLDDDFRRAAEAASGRRSSGRADVVLLLDEPLPLGSAFAAAELFARRAGRVQGEAGAARLLRACVREAEPRSGWPGLAGLNRSFGREQPAGDVRRIAAVRFGRASGEREARALAAAAREAAAALEGRALLRSEALALLGAAGPAPARWSAAFADAALQLAALLGRLRLGSAIARSDGVRGRRRKRRCLRCGSGEAHMRRTPCAACGSVCAYCEACLLLGRCRECTLLISGIPEGGASVRMRTADELPPIPARLERWGLSPAQSDAAAAALRWLESADGDTDRGISGQLQQTVARMASRFGIAGAAARKQTARSVHTYGAERPPFLLWAVTAAKNEYVKLRI
;
A
#
# COMPACT_ATOMS: atom_id res chain seq x y z
N MET A 1 -13.63 -0.87 5.63
CA MET A 1 -13.06 -2.19 5.31
C MET A 1 -12.22 -2.66 6.48
N LYS A 2 -12.20 -3.96 6.73
CA LYS A 2 -11.29 -4.59 7.69
C LYS A 2 -10.30 -5.48 6.94
N GLY A 3 -9.15 -5.76 7.56
CA GLY A 3 -8.14 -6.68 7.03
C GLY A 3 -7.59 -7.57 8.14
N TYR A 4 -7.10 -8.74 7.77
CA TYR A 4 -6.47 -9.65 8.72
C TYR A 4 -4.99 -9.31 8.85
N LEU A 5 -4.50 -9.26 10.08
CA LEU A 5 -3.08 -9.10 10.37
C LEU A 5 -2.51 -10.47 10.75
N TYR A 6 -1.38 -10.83 10.15
CA TYR A 6 -0.67 -12.05 10.50
C TYR A 6 0.84 -11.80 10.53
N ALA A 7 1.55 -12.62 11.30
CA ALA A 7 3.00 -12.76 11.25
C ALA A 7 3.37 -14.12 10.66
N PHE A 8 4.50 -14.21 9.98
CA PHE A 8 4.98 -15.46 9.41
C PHE A 8 6.50 -15.57 9.56
N ALA A 9 6.99 -16.80 9.63
CA ALA A 9 8.41 -17.09 9.70
C ALA A 9 8.92 -17.62 8.34
N GLU A 10 9.95 -16.99 7.80
CA GLU A 10 10.69 -17.43 6.60
C GLU A 10 12.17 -17.56 6.97
N GLY A 11 12.70 -18.79 6.97
CA GLY A 11 14.10 -19.03 7.35
C GLY A 11 14.43 -18.56 8.76
N GLY A 12 13.49 -18.74 9.70
CA GLY A 12 13.61 -18.31 11.10
C GLY A 12 13.45 -16.80 11.34
N ARG A 13 13.26 -15.99 10.30
CA ARG A 13 13.01 -14.55 10.42
C ARG A 13 11.51 -14.27 10.38
N TRP A 14 11.06 -13.42 11.29
CA TRP A 14 9.66 -13.02 11.38
C TRP A 14 9.37 -11.76 10.55
N ALA A 15 8.26 -11.78 9.85
CA ALA A 15 7.65 -10.61 9.22
C ALA A 15 6.16 -10.58 9.53
N ALA A 16 5.51 -9.43 9.35
CA ALA A 16 4.06 -9.30 9.46
C ALA A 16 3.49 -8.63 8.23
N CYS A 17 2.27 -9.04 7.86
CA CYS A 17 1.57 -8.58 6.68
C CYS A 17 0.07 -8.43 6.97
N VAL A 18 -0.58 -7.63 6.14
CA VAL A 18 -2.04 -7.51 6.12
C VAL A 18 -2.54 -8.25 4.89
N THR A 19 -3.61 -9.03 5.06
CA THR A 19 -4.29 -9.69 3.94
C THR A 19 -5.75 -9.25 3.84
N ILE A 20 -6.20 -9.09 2.60
CA ILE A 20 -7.62 -8.89 2.25
C ILE A 20 -8.29 -10.20 1.80
N SER A 21 -7.52 -11.27 1.60
CA SER A 21 -7.99 -12.62 1.29
C SER A 21 -7.14 -13.63 2.05
N ARG A 22 -7.65 -14.07 3.21
CA ARG A 22 -6.92 -14.96 4.12
C ARG A 22 -6.60 -16.30 3.46
N GLU A 23 -7.56 -16.83 2.71
CA GLU A 23 -7.48 -18.14 2.06
C GLU A 23 -6.35 -18.17 1.04
N VAL A 24 -6.26 -17.15 0.16
CA VAL A 24 -5.21 -17.02 -0.84
C VAL A 24 -3.84 -16.85 -0.20
N ASP A 25 -3.77 -16.01 0.82
CA ASP A 25 -2.51 -15.70 1.48
C ASP A 25 -1.96 -16.91 2.24
N LEU A 26 -2.81 -17.62 3.01
CA LEU A 26 -2.41 -18.87 3.65
C LEU A 26 -2.02 -19.96 2.63
N ALA A 27 -2.77 -20.11 1.53
CA ALA A 27 -2.43 -21.03 0.45
C ALA A 27 -1.05 -20.72 -0.14
N TYR A 28 -0.80 -19.48 -0.51
CA TYR A 28 0.48 -19.06 -1.11
C TYR A 28 1.68 -19.24 -0.16
N ARG A 29 1.47 -19.02 1.14
CA ARG A 29 2.52 -19.10 2.16
C ARG A 29 2.83 -20.55 2.56
N LEU A 30 1.80 -21.39 2.74
CA LEU A 30 1.90 -22.70 3.39
C LEU A 30 1.69 -23.90 2.46
N ASP A 31 1.11 -23.72 1.27
CA ASP A 31 0.90 -24.76 0.27
C ASP A 31 1.89 -24.60 -0.89
N ASP A 32 2.88 -25.48 -0.95
CA ASP A 32 3.94 -25.44 -1.96
C ASP A 32 3.40 -25.68 -3.38
N ASP A 33 2.39 -26.53 -3.54
CA ASP A 33 1.83 -26.90 -4.84
C ASP A 33 1.03 -25.69 -5.38
N PHE A 34 0.22 -25.07 -4.52
CA PHE A 34 -0.51 -23.83 -4.85
C PHE A 34 0.46 -22.71 -5.26
N ARG A 35 1.50 -22.44 -4.45
CA ARG A 35 2.47 -21.37 -4.77
C ARG A 35 3.18 -21.63 -6.09
N ARG A 36 3.72 -22.84 -6.30
CA ARG A 36 4.44 -23.18 -7.54
C ARG A 36 3.54 -23.05 -8.77
N ALA A 37 2.29 -23.49 -8.68
CA ALA A 37 1.32 -23.34 -9.77
C ALA A 37 1.01 -21.86 -10.07
N ALA A 38 0.84 -21.03 -9.03
CA ALA A 38 0.60 -19.60 -9.19
C ALA A 38 1.82 -18.85 -9.78
N GLU A 39 3.03 -19.15 -9.30
CA GLU A 39 4.28 -18.58 -9.80
C GLU A 39 4.54 -18.97 -11.27
N ALA A 40 4.32 -20.25 -11.61
CA ALA A 40 4.47 -20.75 -12.97
C ALA A 40 3.49 -20.07 -13.94
N ALA A 41 2.20 -19.96 -13.57
CA ALA A 41 1.19 -19.31 -14.40
C ALA A 41 1.39 -17.80 -14.53
N SER A 42 1.94 -17.16 -13.49
CA SER A 42 2.16 -15.71 -13.48
C SER A 42 3.47 -15.25 -14.15
N GLY A 43 4.41 -16.18 -14.34
CA GLY A 43 5.76 -15.90 -14.84
C GLY A 43 6.64 -15.13 -13.84
N ARG A 44 6.26 -15.04 -12.56
CA ARG A 44 7.04 -14.38 -11.50
C ARG A 44 7.24 -15.33 -10.34
N ARG A 45 8.45 -15.28 -9.77
CA ARG A 45 8.79 -15.94 -8.50
C ARG A 45 8.83 -14.87 -7.41
N SER A 46 8.31 -15.20 -6.23
CA SER A 46 8.49 -14.36 -5.05
C SER A 46 9.08 -15.18 -3.91
N SER A 47 9.87 -14.55 -3.05
CA SER A 47 10.09 -15.11 -1.72
C SER A 47 8.74 -15.10 -0.98
N GLY A 48 8.55 -16.05 -0.06
CA GLY A 48 7.30 -16.08 0.68
C GLY A 48 6.82 -17.42 1.14
N ARG A 49 7.61 -18.49 1.05
CA ARG A 49 7.31 -19.70 1.82
C ARG A 49 7.39 -19.37 3.30
N ALA A 50 6.34 -19.70 4.04
CA ALA A 50 6.36 -19.66 5.49
C ALA A 50 6.44 -21.08 6.05
N ASP A 51 7.20 -21.24 7.13
CA ASP A 51 7.16 -22.48 7.92
C ASP A 51 5.95 -22.49 8.86
N VAL A 52 5.54 -21.30 9.31
CA VAL A 52 4.41 -21.08 10.21
C VAL A 52 3.84 -19.68 10.01
N VAL A 53 2.52 -19.57 10.17
CA VAL A 53 1.76 -18.33 10.21
C VAL A 53 1.10 -18.18 11.59
N LEU A 54 1.22 -17.00 12.18
CA LEU A 54 0.53 -16.56 13.39
C LEU A 54 -0.52 -15.52 12.98
N LEU A 55 -1.77 -15.95 12.90
CA LEU A 55 -2.90 -15.14 12.42
C LEU A 55 -3.66 -14.54 13.61
N LEU A 56 -3.90 -13.23 13.57
CA LEU A 56 -4.90 -12.61 14.44
C LEU A 56 -6.30 -13.00 13.94
N ASP A 57 -7.10 -13.62 14.80
CA ASP A 57 -8.38 -14.19 14.40
C ASP A 57 -9.46 -13.15 14.09
N GLU A 58 -9.43 -12.02 14.78
CA GLU A 58 -10.32 -10.90 14.54
C GLU A 58 -9.73 -9.90 13.51
N PRO A 59 -10.48 -9.55 12.45
CA PRO A 59 -10.01 -8.60 11.47
C PRO A 59 -10.05 -7.16 12.03
N LEU A 60 -9.00 -6.39 11.76
CA LEU A 60 -8.82 -5.03 12.26
C LEU A 60 -9.29 -4.00 11.23
N PRO A 61 -9.69 -2.78 11.65
CA PRO A 61 -9.79 -1.65 10.74
C PRO A 61 -8.52 -1.52 9.90
N LEU A 62 -8.66 -1.38 8.58
CA LEU A 62 -7.54 -1.59 7.65
C LEU A 62 -6.30 -0.73 7.98
N GLY A 63 -6.48 0.55 8.29
CA GLY A 63 -5.36 1.42 8.68
C GLY A 63 -4.67 1.03 9.99
N SER A 64 -5.42 0.47 10.96
CA SER A 64 -4.82 -0.11 12.17
C SER A 64 -4.02 -1.38 11.84
N ALA A 65 -4.53 -2.24 10.94
CA ALA A 65 -3.84 -3.44 10.50
C ALA A 65 -2.48 -3.09 9.85
N PHE A 66 -2.47 -2.14 8.90
CA PHE A 66 -1.23 -1.73 8.24
C PHE A 66 -0.26 -1.03 9.20
N ALA A 67 -0.76 -0.15 10.07
CA ALA A 67 0.08 0.47 11.09
C ALA A 67 0.70 -0.56 12.06
N ALA A 68 -0.05 -1.60 12.43
CA ALA A 68 0.47 -2.69 13.26
C ALA A 68 1.54 -3.51 12.52
N ALA A 69 1.34 -3.83 11.24
CA ALA A 69 2.33 -4.52 10.42
C ALA A 69 3.64 -3.70 10.28
N GLU A 70 3.54 -2.38 10.07
CA GLU A 70 4.70 -1.48 10.02
C GLU A 70 5.45 -1.42 11.36
N LEU A 71 4.73 -1.31 12.48
CA LEU A 71 5.33 -1.35 13.81
C LEU A 71 6.04 -2.69 14.09
N PHE A 72 5.44 -3.79 13.63
CA PHE A 72 6.03 -5.12 13.75
C PHE A 72 7.34 -5.20 12.95
N ALA A 73 7.33 -4.77 11.68
CA ALA A 73 8.51 -4.78 10.82
C ALA A 73 9.71 -4.03 11.43
N ARG A 74 9.46 -2.91 12.12
CA ARG A 74 10.51 -2.13 12.82
C ARG A 74 11.14 -2.86 14.01
N ARG A 75 10.44 -3.84 14.59
CA ARG A 75 10.81 -4.52 15.84
C ARG A 75 11.12 -6.01 15.63
N ALA A 76 10.79 -6.56 14.47
CA ALA A 76 10.88 -7.98 14.15
C ALA A 76 12.29 -8.56 14.30
N GLY A 77 13.34 -7.77 14.04
CA GLY A 77 14.73 -8.21 14.18
C GLY A 77 15.16 -8.63 15.59
N ARG A 78 14.34 -8.36 16.61
CA ARG A 78 14.58 -8.73 18.02
C ARG A 78 13.72 -9.91 18.48
N VAL A 79 12.87 -10.44 17.60
CA VAL A 79 11.92 -11.49 17.95
C VAL A 79 12.58 -12.85 17.84
N GLN A 80 12.43 -13.66 18.87
CA GLN A 80 12.77 -15.08 18.83
C GLN A 80 11.56 -15.95 19.17
N GLY A 81 11.39 -17.01 18.39
CA GLY A 81 10.32 -17.99 18.55
C GLY A 81 8.91 -17.46 18.28
N GLU A 82 7.97 -18.39 18.16
CA GLU A 82 6.56 -18.10 17.90
C GLU A 82 5.91 -17.30 19.04
N ALA A 83 6.22 -17.62 20.29
CA ALA A 83 5.68 -16.91 21.45
C ALA A 83 6.13 -15.44 21.50
N GLY A 84 7.38 -15.16 21.12
CA GLY A 84 7.89 -13.80 20.99
C GLY A 84 7.18 -13.02 19.88
N ALA A 85 6.98 -13.66 18.73
CA ALA A 85 6.28 -13.08 17.60
C ALA A 85 4.81 -12.78 17.93
N ALA A 86 4.09 -13.72 18.56
CA ALA A 86 2.71 -13.51 19.00
C ALA A 86 2.58 -12.36 20.01
N ARG A 87 3.51 -12.26 20.97
CA ARG A 87 3.54 -11.13 21.92
C ARG A 87 3.78 -9.80 21.21
N LEU A 88 4.75 -9.74 20.29
CA LEU A 88 5.03 -8.52 19.52
C LEU A 88 3.81 -8.14 18.66
N LEU A 89 3.19 -9.10 17.98
CA LEU A 89 2.02 -8.85 17.13
C LEU A 89 0.89 -8.17 17.92
N ARG A 90 0.52 -8.73 19.08
CA ARG A 90 -0.49 -8.12 19.96
C ARG A 90 -0.08 -6.75 20.48
N ALA A 91 1.19 -6.54 20.80
CA ALA A 91 1.70 -5.24 21.24
C ALA A 91 1.59 -4.18 20.13
N CYS A 92 1.93 -4.54 18.90
CA CYS A 92 1.80 -3.68 17.72
C CYS A 92 0.33 -3.31 17.44
N VAL A 93 -0.62 -4.25 17.60
CA VAL A 93 -2.06 -3.98 17.47
C VAL A 93 -2.49 -2.91 18.47
N ARG A 94 -2.21 -3.11 19.77
CA ARG A 94 -2.57 -2.14 20.83
C ARG A 94 -1.99 -0.74 20.60
N GLU A 95 -0.81 -0.63 19.99
CA GLU A 95 -0.16 0.65 19.70
C GLU A 95 -0.64 1.31 18.39
N ALA A 96 -1.06 0.50 17.43
CA ALA A 96 -1.64 0.93 16.17
C ALA A 96 -3.06 1.46 16.36
N GLU A 97 -3.80 0.90 17.32
CA GLU A 97 -5.15 1.36 17.63
C GLU A 97 -5.17 2.86 17.95
N PRO A 98 -6.07 3.62 17.32
CA PRO A 98 -6.18 5.03 17.58
C PRO A 98 -6.63 5.21 19.03
N ARG A 99 -5.73 5.65 19.91
CA ARG A 99 -6.11 6.17 21.23
C ARG A 99 -7.23 7.19 21.02
N SER A 100 -8.42 6.89 21.53
CA SER A 100 -9.60 7.75 21.45
C SER A 100 -9.43 8.93 22.41
N GLY A 101 -8.39 9.74 22.20
CA GLY A 101 -8.12 10.95 22.98
C GLY A 101 -8.94 12.14 22.51
N TRP A 102 -10.23 11.95 22.22
CA TRP A 102 -11.16 13.06 22.01
C TRP A 102 -11.86 13.38 23.34
N PRO A 103 -11.53 14.51 23.99
CA PRO A 103 -12.28 14.98 25.16
C PRO A 103 -13.74 15.18 24.75
N GLY A 104 -14.68 14.57 25.49
CA GLY A 104 -16.13 14.68 25.22
C GLY A 104 -16.80 13.51 24.50
N LEU A 105 -16.04 12.52 23.99
CA LEU A 105 -16.60 11.30 23.35
C LEU A 105 -16.48 10.02 24.19
N ALA A 106 -15.98 10.11 25.43
CA ALA A 106 -15.87 8.97 26.33
C ALA A 106 -17.24 8.26 26.57
N GLY A 107 -18.35 8.99 26.43
CA GLY A 107 -19.71 8.43 26.48
C GLY A 107 -20.15 7.70 25.21
N LEU A 108 -19.74 8.14 24.02
CA LEU A 108 -20.15 7.55 22.73
C LEU A 108 -19.32 6.31 22.35
N ASN A 109 -18.13 6.13 22.93
CA ASN A 109 -17.37 4.88 22.80
C ASN A 109 -18.11 3.67 23.40
N ARG A 110 -19.05 3.87 24.33
CA ARG A 110 -19.94 2.77 24.79
C ARG A 110 -20.92 2.32 23.71
N SER A 111 -21.31 3.21 22.80
CA SER A 111 -22.26 2.94 21.72
C SER A 111 -21.60 2.48 20.43
N PHE A 112 -20.32 2.83 20.19
CA PHE A 112 -19.59 2.52 18.96
C PHE A 112 -18.55 1.38 19.09
N GLY A 113 -18.61 0.60 20.17
CA GLY A 113 -17.82 -0.60 20.36
C GLY A 113 -16.69 -0.40 21.37
N ARG A 114 -16.63 -1.30 22.36
CA ARG A 114 -15.54 -1.42 23.34
C ARG A 114 -14.17 -1.37 22.64
N GLU A 115 -13.15 -0.90 23.36
CA GLU A 115 -11.76 -1.32 23.11
C GLU A 115 -11.77 -2.85 23.00
N GLN A 116 -11.67 -3.37 21.77
CA GLN A 116 -11.63 -4.80 21.58
C GLN A 116 -10.24 -5.23 22.06
N PRO A 117 -10.14 -6.20 23.00
CA PRO A 117 -8.84 -6.77 23.30
C PRO A 117 -8.22 -7.24 21.98
N ALA A 118 -6.94 -6.98 21.79
CA ALA A 118 -6.20 -7.51 20.65
C ALA A 118 -6.53 -9.02 20.56
N GLY A 119 -7.18 -9.44 19.46
CA GLY A 119 -7.74 -10.78 19.30
C GLY A 119 -6.75 -11.91 19.56
N ASP A 120 -7.26 -13.14 19.56
CA ASP A 120 -6.42 -14.30 19.77
C ASP A 120 -5.53 -14.55 18.56
N VAL A 121 -4.30 -14.97 18.85
CA VAL A 121 -3.32 -15.29 17.82
C VAL A 121 -3.33 -16.80 17.63
N ARG A 122 -3.80 -17.24 16.46
CA ARG A 122 -3.86 -18.65 16.09
C ARG A 122 -2.62 -19.04 15.30
N ARG A 123 -2.07 -20.20 15.64
CA ARG A 123 -0.95 -20.81 14.92
C ARG A 123 -1.47 -21.68 13.79
N ILE A 124 -0.97 -21.47 12.57
CA ILE A 124 -1.30 -22.23 11.37
C ILE A 124 0.01 -22.67 10.72
N ALA A 125 0.25 -23.98 10.66
CA ALA A 125 1.49 -24.54 10.11
C ALA A 125 1.30 -25.28 8.77
N ALA A 126 0.06 -25.57 8.40
CA ALA A 126 -0.26 -26.18 7.13
C ALA A 126 -1.68 -25.80 6.70
N VAL A 127 -1.86 -25.65 5.40
CA VAL A 127 -3.16 -25.64 4.73
C VAL A 127 -3.04 -26.66 3.60
N ARG A 128 -4.10 -27.45 3.35
CA ARG A 128 -4.11 -28.41 2.25
C ARG A 128 -5.26 -28.06 1.32
N PHE A 129 -4.93 -27.61 0.12
CA PHE A 129 -5.85 -27.69 -1.00
C PHE A 129 -5.66 -29.07 -1.66
N GLY A 130 -6.74 -29.73 -2.06
CA GLY A 130 -6.62 -31.03 -2.75
C GLY A 130 -5.81 -30.83 -4.03
N ARG A 131 -4.73 -31.60 -4.25
CA ARG A 131 -3.72 -31.39 -5.31
C ARG A 131 -4.29 -30.93 -6.66
N ALA A 132 -5.24 -31.68 -7.21
CA ALA A 132 -5.82 -31.37 -8.53
C ALA A 132 -6.72 -30.12 -8.53
N SER A 133 -7.44 -29.85 -7.44
CA SER A 133 -8.28 -28.65 -7.34
C SER A 133 -7.44 -27.41 -7.04
N GLY A 134 -6.47 -27.52 -6.13
CA GLY A 134 -5.58 -26.44 -5.72
C GLY A 134 -4.73 -25.90 -6.87
N GLU A 135 -4.14 -26.77 -7.70
CA GLU A 135 -3.39 -26.31 -8.87
C GLU A 135 -4.27 -25.59 -9.89
N ARG A 136 -5.45 -26.12 -10.19
CA ARG A 136 -6.39 -25.50 -11.14
C ARG A 136 -6.86 -24.14 -10.63
N GLU A 137 -7.23 -24.06 -9.35
CA GLU A 137 -7.61 -22.82 -8.68
C GLU A 137 -6.45 -21.81 -8.67
N ALA A 138 -5.23 -22.24 -8.35
CA ALA A 138 -4.04 -21.39 -8.39
C ALA A 138 -3.78 -20.81 -9.78
N ARG A 139 -3.90 -21.62 -10.84
CA ARG A 139 -3.72 -21.16 -12.23
C ARG A 139 -4.80 -20.18 -12.65
N ALA A 140 -6.06 -20.48 -12.35
CA ALA A 140 -7.19 -19.59 -12.65
C ALA A 140 -7.05 -18.24 -11.92
N LEU A 141 -6.68 -18.28 -10.63
CA LEU A 141 -6.46 -17.08 -9.85
C LEU A 141 -5.23 -16.30 -10.33
N ALA A 142 -4.16 -16.97 -10.76
CA ALA A 142 -2.97 -16.33 -11.32
C ALA A 142 -3.26 -15.64 -12.66
N ALA A 143 -4.10 -16.22 -13.51
CA ALA A 143 -4.58 -15.57 -14.73
C ALA A 143 -5.36 -14.29 -14.39
N ALA A 144 -6.33 -14.37 -13.47
CA ALA A 144 -7.06 -13.20 -13.00
C ALA A 144 -6.13 -12.15 -12.35
N ALA A 145 -5.14 -12.57 -11.56
CA ALA A 145 -4.17 -11.68 -10.94
C ALA A 145 -3.33 -10.91 -11.99
N ARG A 146 -2.98 -11.56 -13.11
CA ARG A 146 -2.31 -10.91 -14.24
C ARG A 146 -3.22 -9.89 -14.93
N GLU A 147 -4.46 -10.26 -15.22
CA GLU A 147 -5.45 -9.35 -15.81
C GLU A 147 -5.69 -8.14 -14.93
N ALA A 148 -5.85 -8.34 -13.61
CA ALA A 148 -5.98 -7.26 -12.65
C ALA A 148 -4.76 -6.35 -12.65
N ALA A 149 -3.55 -6.93 -12.61
CA ALA A 149 -2.31 -6.15 -12.62
C ALA A 149 -2.19 -5.30 -13.89
N ALA A 150 -2.50 -5.87 -15.06
CA ALA A 150 -2.46 -5.15 -16.34
C ALA A 150 -3.50 -4.00 -16.37
N ALA A 151 -4.73 -4.25 -15.91
CA ALA A 151 -5.77 -3.23 -15.86
C ALA A 151 -5.43 -2.07 -14.91
N LEU A 152 -4.68 -2.37 -13.84
CA LEU A 152 -4.33 -1.42 -12.78
C LEU A 152 -2.96 -0.77 -12.95
N GLU A 153 -2.21 -1.12 -13.99
CA GLU A 153 -0.83 -0.67 -14.20
C GLU A 153 -0.74 0.87 -14.18
N GLY A 154 0.18 1.39 -13.35
CA GLY A 154 0.40 2.83 -13.20
C GLY A 154 -0.75 3.61 -12.52
N ARG A 155 -1.78 2.92 -12.00
CA ARG A 155 -2.93 3.54 -11.34
C ARG A 155 -2.87 3.33 -9.83
N ALA A 156 -3.39 4.31 -9.09
CA ALA A 156 -3.67 4.19 -7.66
C ALA A 156 -5.18 4.32 -7.43
N LEU A 157 -5.85 3.18 -7.22
CA LEU A 157 -7.30 3.09 -7.12
C LEU A 157 -7.73 2.67 -5.72
N LEU A 158 -8.84 3.22 -5.24
CA LEU A 158 -9.54 2.67 -4.09
C LEU A 158 -10.22 1.37 -4.47
N ARG A 159 -10.47 0.48 -3.50
CA ARG A 159 -11.12 -0.82 -3.77
C ARG A 159 -12.37 -0.72 -4.62
N SER A 160 -13.29 0.21 -4.35
CA SER A 160 -14.51 0.36 -5.14
C SER A 160 -14.23 0.74 -6.60
N GLU A 161 -13.21 1.57 -6.84
CA GLU A 161 -12.79 1.99 -8.18
C GLU A 161 -12.12 0.83 -8.93
N ALA A 162 -11.26 0.07 -8.25
CA ALA A 162 -10.65 -1.13 -8.81
C ALA A 162 -11.72 -2.19 -9.16
N LEU A 163 -12.68 -2.45 -8.27
CA LEU A 163 -13.76 -3.39 -8.54
C LEU A 163 -14.65 -2.93 -9.71
N ALA A 164 -14.96 -1.64 -9.79
CA ALA A 164 -15.72 -1.09 -10.92
C ALA A 164 -14.96 -1.25 -12.24
N LEU A 165 -13.65 -0.97 -12.24
CA LEU A 165 -12.80 -1.13 -13.42
C LEU A 165 -12.71 -2.60 -13.87
N LEU A 166 -12.45 -3.52 -12.94
CA LEU A 166 -12.35 -4.96 -13.23
C LEU A 166 -13.70 -5.54 -13.67
N GLY A 167 -14.80 -5.06 -13.09
CA GLY A 167 -16.15 -5.44 -13.50
C GLY A 167 -16.52 -4.96 -14.90
N ALA A 168 -15.97 -3.83 -15.35
CA ALA A 168 -16.15 -3.32 -16.71
C ALA A 168 -15.17 -3.94 -17.73
N ALA A 169 -13.98 -4.35 -17.29
CA ALA A 169 -12.91 -4.89 -18.13
C ALA A 169 -12.95 -6.43 -18.32
N GLY A 170 -13.73 -7.15 -17.52
CA GLY A 170 -13.80 -8.62 -17.59
C GLY A 170 -14.55 -9.14 -18.83
N PRO A 171 -14.15 -10.30 -19.41
CA PRO A 171 -14.89 -10.94 -20.48
C PRO A 171 -16.27 -11.43 -19.98
N ALA A 172 -17.33 -11.12 -20.71
CA ALA A 172 -18.65 -11.71 -20.45
C ALA A 172 -18.58 -13.23 -20.73
N PRO A 173 -19.14 -14.11 -19.86
CA PRO A 173 -20.13 -13.84 -18.81
C PRO A 173 -19.60 -13.88 -17.36
N ALA A 174 -18.30 -14.01 -17.12
CA ALA A 174 -17.75 -14.07 -15.76
C ALA A 174 -17.51 -12.66 -15.20
N ARG A 175 -18.58 -11.96 -14.80
CA ARG A 175 -18.45 -10.77 -13.96
C ARG A 175 -17.74 -11.16 -12.67
N TRP A 176 -16.61 -10.51 -12.37
CA TRP A 176 -15.83 -10.79 -11.18
C TRP A 176 -16.71 -10.57 -9.95
N SER A 177 -16.89 -11.59 -9.11
CA SER A 177 -17.45 -11.37 -7.79
C SER A 177 -16.47 -10.52 -6.98
N ALA A 178 -16.96 -9.71 -6.03
CA ALA A 178 -16.08 -8.88 -5.21
C ALA A 178 -15.04 -9.72 -4.43
N ALA A 179 -15.43 -10.93 -3.99
CA ALA A 179 -14.53 -11.85 -3.30
C ALA A 179 -13.45 -12.43 -4.21
N PHE A 180 -13.82 -12.83 -5.44
CA PHE A 180 -12.85 -13.32 -6.42
C PHE A 180 -11.89 -12.22 -6.87
N ALA A 181 -12.39 -11.00 -7.05
CA ALA A 181 -11.55 -9.84 -7.33
C ALA A 181 -10.57 -9.54 -6.20
N ASP A 182 -11.00 -9.54 -4.94
CA ASP A 182 -10.11 -9.36 -3.79
C ASP A 182 -9.04 -10.47 -3.71
N ALA A 183 -9.41 -11.72 -4.01
CA ALA A 183 -8.48 -12.84 -4.09
C ALA A 183 -7.43 -12.63 -5.20
N ALA A 184 -7.84 -12.18 -6.39
CA ALA A 184 -6.93 -11.90 -7.50
C ALA A 184 -5.99 -10.72 -7.18
N LEU A 185 -6.52 -9.66 -6.56
CA LEU A 185 -5.73 -8.51 -6.08
C LEU A 185 -4.71 -8.92 -5.02
N GLN A 186 -5.10 -9.76 -4.06
CA GLN A 186 -4.19 -10.31 -3.04
C GLN A 186 -3.07 -11.12 -3.69
N LEU A 187 -3.40 -12.03 -4.61
CA LEU A 187 -2.38 -12.84 -5.30
C LEU A 187 -1.44 -11.95 -6.15
N ALA A 188 -1.98 -10.97 -6.87
CA ALA A 188 -1.16 -10.03 -7.64
C ALA A 188 -0.20 -9.23 -6.75
N ALA A 189 -0.61 -8.90 -5.52
CA ALA A 189 0.26 -8.24 -4.54
C ALA A 189 1.37 -9.17 -4.04
N LEU A 190 1.05 -10.44 -3.75
CA LEU A 190 2.03 -11.47 -3.34
C LEU A 190 3.07 -11.73 -4.44
N LEU A 191 2.64 -11.70 -5.70
CA LEU A 191 3.51 -11.82 -6.87
C LEU A 191 4.30 -10.53 -7.20
N GLY A 192 4.16 -9.49 -6.37
CA GLY A 192 4.87 -8.21 -6.54
C GLY A 192 4.44 -7.42 -7.77
N ARG A 193 3.20 -7.59 -8.24
CA ARG A 193 2.60 -6.83 -9.36
C ARG A 193 1.74 -5.66 -8.88
N LEU A 194 1.20 -5.74 -7.67
CA LEU A 194 0.43 -4.68 -7.03
C LEU A 194 1.02 -4.34 -5.66
N ARG A 195 0.73 -3.14 -5.16
CA ARG A 195 0.88 -2.79 -3.74
C ARG A 195 -0.50 -2.57 -3.14
N LEU A 196 -0.77 -3.25 -2.03
CA LEU A 196 -1.97 -3.07 -1.22
C LEU A 196 -1.61 -2.28 0.03
N GLY A 197 -2.42 -1.28 0.36
CA GLY A 197 -2.16 -0.40 1.50
C GLY A 197 -3.41 0.26 2.06
N SER A 198 -3.28 0.89 3.21
CA SER A 198 -4.23 1.90 3.67
C SER A 198 -4.11 3.14 2.78
N ALA A 199 -5.23 3.76 2.42
CA ALA A 199 -5.19 4.99 1.63
C ALA A 199 -4.61 6.20 2.40
N ILE A 200 -4.51 6.11 3.73
CA ILE A 200 -3.84 7.10 4.58
C ILE A 200 -2.74 6.43 5.40
N ALA A 201 -1.52 6.88 5.21
CA ALA A 201 -0.36 6.46 5.99
C ALA A 201 -0.26 7.25 7.30
N ARG A 202 0.28 6.59 8.34
CA ARG A 202 0.59 7.19 9.64
C ARG A 202 2.10 7.22 9.77
N SER A 203 2.69 8.41 9.81
CA SER A 203 4.08 8.55 10.22
C SER A 203 4.15 8.68 11.74
N ASP A 204 5.11 7.99 12.34
CA ASP A 204 5.43 8.17 13.74
C ASP A 204 5.94 9.60 13.95
N GLY A 205 5.29 10.34 14.83
CA GLY A 205 5.88 11.56 15.36
C GLY A 205 7.06 11.19 16.25
N VAL A 206 8.15 11.93 16.17
CA VAL A 206 9.18 11.90 17.24
C VAL A 206 8.50 12.27 18.56
N ARG A 207 8.90 11.64 19.67
CA ARG A 207 8.33 11.86 21.02
C ARG A 207 7.95 13.33 21.24
N GLY A 208 6.67 13.60 21.54
CA GLY A 208 6.13 14.94 21.76
C GLY A 208 5.49 15.62 20.54
N ARG A 209 5.63 15.09 19.31
CA ARG A 209 4.95 15.61 18.11
C ARG A 209 3.79 14.71 17.68
N ARG A 210 2.70 15.31 17.20
CA ARG A 210 1.55 14.57 16.64
C ARG A 210 2.01 13.68 15.47
N ARG A 211 1.54 12.43 15.44
CA ARG A 211 1.70 11.52 14.29
C ARG A 211 1.16 12.23 13.04
N LYS A 212 2.03 12.50 12.06
CA LYS A 212 1.58 13.15 10.80
C LYS A 212 0.99 12.09 9.89
N ARG A 213 -0.12 12.43 9.25
CA ARG A 213 -0.78 11.60 8.25
C ARG A 213 -0.52 12.15 6.86
N ARG A 214 -0.53 11.25 5.89
CA ARG A 214 -0.43 11.57 4.47
C ARG A 214 -1.39 10.69 3.69
N CYS A 215 -2.12 11.29 2.76
CA CYS A 215 -2.91 10.54 1.80
C CYS A 215 -1.96 9.90 0.79
N LEU A 216 -2.00 8.58 0.67
CA LEU A 216 -1.18 7.84 -0.29
C LEU A 216 -1.74 7.90 -1.71
N ARG A 217 -2.95 8.44 -1.89
CA ARG A 217 -3.56 8.67 -3.21
C ARG A 217 -3.19 10.03 -3.82
N CYS A 218 -3.38 11.14 -3.10
CA CYS A 218 -3.12 12.48 -3.64
C CYS A 218 -1.85 13.14 -3.09
N GLY A 219 -1.18 12.53 -2.11
CA GLY A 219 0.02 13.09 -1.48
C GLY A 219 -0.24 14.17 -0.43
N SER A 220 -1.48 14.67 -0.27
CA SER A 220 -1.82 15.70 0.73
C SER A 220 -1.37 15.30 2.14
N GLY A 221 -0.82 16.26 2.88
CA GLY A 221 -0.34 16.07 4.26
C GLY A 221 -1.42 16.35 5.32
N GLU A 222 -0.98 16.40 6.58
CA GLU A 222 -1.84 16.54 7.78
C GLU A 222 -2.84 17.70 7.71
N ALA A 223 -2.52 18.81 7.04
CA ALA A 223 -3.41 19.97 6.91
C ALA A 223 -4.77 19.63 6.26
N HIS A 224 -4.80 18.64 5.37
CA HIS A 224 -6.02 18.15 4.70
C HIS A 224 -6.60 16.87 5.34
N MET A 225 -6.10 16.48 6.52
CA MET A 225 -6.58 15.30 7.22
C MET A 225 -7.56 15.70 8.32
N ARG A 226 -8.72 15.06 8.33
CA ARG A 226 -9.72 15.19 9.38
C ARG A 226 -10.02 13.83 9.96
N ARG A 227 -10.43 13.80 11.23
CA ARG A 227 -10.80 12.57 11.93
C ARG A 227 -12.27 12.65 12.33
N THR A 228 -13.04 11.64 11.95
CA THR A 228 -14.45 11.51 12.34
C THR A 228 -14.74 10.07 12.72
N PRO A 229 -15.78 9.82 13.54
CA PRO A 229 -16.40 8.50 13.61
C PRO A 229 -16.70 7.99 12.19
N CYS A 230 -16.45 6.71 11.94
CA CYS A 230 -16.61 6.09 10.63
C CYS A 230 -17.53 4.89 10.72
N ALA A 231 -18.69 4.96 10.07
CA ALA A 231 -19.63 3.84 10.00
C ALA A 231 -19.05 2.61 9.28
N ALA A 232 -18.10 2.80 8.35
CA ALA A 232 -17.54 1.70 7.56
C ALA A 232 -16.51 0.84 8.31
N CYS A 233 -15.95 1.31 9.43
CA CYS A 233 -15.01 0.53 10.24
C CYS A 233 -15.30 0.57 11.75
N GLY A 234 -16.32 1.32 12.18
CA GLY A 234 -16.71 1.44 13.59
C GLY A 234 -15.73 2.25 14.45
N SER A 235 -14.77 2.96 13.87
CA SER A 235 -13.72 3.67 14.63
C SER A 235 -13.52 5.12 14.18
N VAL A 236 -12.75 5.89 14.97
CA VAL A 236 -12.37 7.26 14.60
C VAL A 236 -11.30 7.22 13.51
N CYS A 237 -11.74 7.40 12.27
CA CYS A 237 -10.95 7.21 11.06
C CYS A 237 -10.50 8.55 10.48
N ALA A 238 -9.26 8.63 10.01
CA ALA A 238 -8.84 9.77 9.21
C ALA A 238 -9.44 9.72 7.79
N TYR A 239 -9.75 10.89 7.24
CA TYR A 239 -10.10 11.07 5.83
C TYR A 239 -9.38 12.28 5.24
N CYS A 240 -9.14 12.24 3.94
CA CYS A 240 -8.51 13.33 3.20
C CYS A 240 -9.58 14.23 2.57
N GLU A 241 -9.61 15.50 2.95
CA GLU A 241 -10.54 16.49 2.39
C GLU A 241 -10.29 16.73 0.89
N ALA A 242 -9.04 16.69 0.45
CA ALA A 242 -8.69 16.85 -0.97
C ALA A 242 -9.24 15.72 -1.86
N CYS A 243 -9.46 14.52 -1.30
CA CYS A 243 -10.04 13.38 -2.02
C CYS A 243 -11.51 13.15 -1.69
N LEU A 244 -12.18 14.08 -0.99
CA LEU A 244 -13.54 13.85 -0.49
C LEU A 244 -14.53 13.67 -1.64
N LEU A 245 -14.42 14.51 -2.68
CA LEU A 245 -15.26 14.46 -3.88
C LEU A 245 -14.85 13.34 -4.86
N LEU A 246 -13.64 12.80 -4.73
CA LEU A 246 -13.03 11.87 -5.70
C LEU A 246 -13.03 10.40 -5.25
N GLY A 247 -13.73 10.06 -4.16
CA GLY A 247 -13.81 8.67 -3.69
C GLY A 247 -13.69 8.46 -2.18
N ARG A 248 -13.79 9.52 -1.37
CA ARG A 248 -13.78 9.41 0.11
C ARG A 248 -12.58 8.60 0.63
N CYS A 249 -11.38 9.04 0.27
CA CYS A 249 -10.12 8.44 0.74
C CYS A 249 -10.04 8.47 2.29
N ARG A 250 -10.11 7.30 2.92
CA ARG A 250 -10.09 7.10 4.37
C ARG A 250 -8.99 6.12 4.78
N GLU A 251 -8.56 6.22 6.03
CA GLU A 251 -7.61 5.28 6.66
C GLU A 251 -8.14 3.83 6.66
N CYS A 252 -9.46 3.62 6.66
CA CYS A 252 -10.06 2.29 6.56
C CYS A 252 -10.40 1.85 5.12
N THR A 253 -9.90 2.56 4.11
CA THR A 253 -10.11 2.24 2.69
C THR A 253 -8.84 1.64 2.11
N LEU A 254 -9.00 0.52 1.39
CA LEU A 254 -7.92 -0.13 0.66
C LEU A 254 -7.55 0.70 -0.55
N LEU A 255 -6.26 1.04 -0.64
CA LEU A 255 -5.61 1.59 -1.82
C LEU A 255 -4.84 0.48 -2.52
N ILE A 256 -5.07 0.36 -3.82
CA ILE A 256 -4.38 -0.56 -4.73
C ILE A 256 -3.53 0.27 -5.67
N SER A 257 -2.22 0.03 -5.69
CA SER A 257 -1.29 0.68 -6.62
C SER A 257 -0.72 -0.35 -7.60
N GLY A 258 -0.95 -0.16 -8.90
CA GLY A 258 -0.36 -1.00 -9.93
C GLY A 258 1.12 -0.70 -10.14
N ILE A 259 1.96 -1.74 -10.14
CA ILE A 259 3.39 -1.63 -10.40
C ILE A 259 3.64 -1.87 -11.89
N PRO A 260 4.33 -0.97 -12.60
CA PRO A 260 4.68 -1.18 -14.00
C PRO A 260 5.51 -2.46 -14.21
N GLU A 261 5.30 -3.17 -15.32
CA GLU A 261 5.95 -4.48 -15.56
C GLU A 261 7.49 -4.40 -15.61
N GLY A 262 8.07 -3.20 -15.81
CA GLY A 262 9.52 -2.92 -15.77
C GLY A 262 10.12 -2.59 -14.39
N GLY A 263 9.34 -2.63 -13.31
CA GLY A 263 9.81 -2.24 -11.96
C GLY A 263 10.02 -0.73 -11.80
N ALA A 264 10.36 -0.30 -10.56
CA ALA A 264 10.54 1.11 -10.20
C ALA A 264 11.66 1.82 -10.98
N SER A 265 12.49 1.09 -11.74
CA SER A 265 13.48 1.66 -12.66
C SER A 265 12.91 1.74 -14.08
N VAL A 266 11.82 2.48 -14.27
CA VAL A 266 11.68 3.16 -15.55
C VAL A 266 12.84 4.15 -15.58
N ARG A 267 13.88 3.89 -16.39
CA ARG A 267 14.84 4.94 -16.74
C ARG A 267 13.96 6.09 -17.21
N MET A 268 13.88 7.17 -16.42
CA MET A 268 13.23 8.39 -16.89
C MET A 268 13.95 8.70 -18.20
N ARG A 269 13.22 8.59 -19.32
CA ARG A 269 13.66 9.24 -20.55
C ARG A 269 13.94 10.68 -20.15
N THR A 270 15.10 11.20 -20.51
CA THR A 270 15.39 12.61 -20.33
C THR A 270 14.26 13.39 -20.99
N ALA A 271 13.88 14.55 -20.45
CA ALA A 271 12.78 15.34 -21.02
C ALA A 271 12.99 15.58 -22.54
N ASP A 272 14.24 15.65 -22.97
CA ASP A 272 14.70 15.79 -24.36
C ASP A 272 14.35 14.60 -25.29
N GLU A 273 14.06 13.41 -24.75
CA GLU A 273 13.70 12.20 -25.51
C GLU A 273 12.18 11.98 -25.64
N LEU A 274 11.36 12.84 -25.01
CA LEU A 274 9.90 12.72 -25.05
C LEU A 274 9.31 13.58 -26.19
N PRO A 275 8.26 13.11 -26.89
CA PRO A 275 7.53 13.96 -27.83
C PRO A 275 7.02 15.24 -27.14
N PRO A 276 6.81 16.34 -27.87
CA PRO A 276 6.27 17.57 -27.31
C PRO A 276 4.99 17.31 -26.49
N ILE A 277 4.80 18.05 -25.39
CA ILE A 277 3.64 17.92 -24.49
C ILE A 277 2.30 17.87 -25.26
N PRO A 278 2.02 18.73 -26.25
CA PRO A 278 0.77 18.67 -27.02
C PRO A 278 0.54 17.31 -27.69
N ALA A 279 1.56 16.74 -28.35
CA ALA A 279 1.48 15.44 -29.02
C ALA A 279 1.23 14.28 -28.04
N ARG A 280 1.71 14.40 -26.80
CA ARG A 280 1.46 13.41 -25.75
C ARG A 280 0.05 13.50 -25.16
N LEU A 281 -0.55 14.69 -25.16
CA LEU A 281 -1.89 14.92 -24.60
C LEU A 281 -3.01 14.61 -25.61
N GLU A 282 -2.75 14.77 -26.90
CA GLU A 282 -3.74 14.59 -27.97
C GLU A 282 -4.45 13.23 -27.92
N ARG A 283 -3.70 12.15 -27.65
CA ARG A 283 -4.25 10.78 -27.57
C ARG A 283 -5.34 10.59 -26.51
N TRP A 284 -5.47 11.51 -25.56
CA TRP A 284 -6.38 11.40 -24.43
C TRP A 284 -7.72 12.11 -24.66
N GLY A 285 -7.87 12.88 -25.74
CA GLY A 285 -9.14 13.57 -26.06
C GLY A 285 -9.61 14.52 -24.95
N LEU A 286 -8.67 15.19 -24.27
CA LEU A 286 -8.96 16.06 -23.14
C LEU A 286 -9.69 17.34 -23.59
N SER A 287 -10.58 17.87 -22.74
CA SER A 287 -11.15 19.20 -22.94
C SER A 287 -10.07 20.28 -22.92
N PRO A 288 -10.32 21.50 -23.42
CA PRO A 288 -9.33 22.58 -23.41
C PRO A 288 -8.74 22.83 -22.01
N ALA A 289 -9.61 22.98 -21.00
CA ALA A 289 -9.17 23.21 -19.61
C ALA A 289 -8.37 22.03 -19.03
N GLN A 290 -8.72 20.79 -19.37
CA GLN A 290 -7.97 19.60 -18.95
C GLN A 290 -6.61 19.51 -19.63
N SER A 291 -6.56 19.84 -20.93
CA SER A 291 -5.33 19.88 -21.72
C SER A 291 -4.37 20.91 -21.15
N ASP A 292 -4.85 22.11 -20.85
CA ASP A 292 -4.03 23.18 -20.26
C ASP A 292 -3.47 22.79 -18.89
N ALA A 293 -4.33 22.23 -18.03
CA ALA A 293 -3.91 21.76 -16.70
C ALA A 293 -2.89 20.61 -16.78
N ALA A 294 -3.14 19.62 -17.65
CA ALA A 294 -2.22 18.51 -17.86
C ALA A 294 -0.88 18.98 -18.46
N ALA A 295 -0.92 19.94 -19.39
CA ALA A 295 0.28 20.52 -19.99
C ALA A 295 1.10 21.30 -18.96
N ALA A 296 0.47 22.10 -18.12
CA ALA A 296 1.13 22.81 -17.03
C ALA A 296 1.80 21.84 -16.05
N ALA A 297 1.09 20.76 -15.70
CA ALA A 297 1.63 19.77 -14.78
C ALA A 297 2.79 18.98 -15.41
N LEU A 298 2.71 18.58 -16.69
CA LEU A 298 3.84 17.93 -17.39
C LEU A 298 5.06 18.84 -17.49
N ARG A 299 4.89 20.14 -17.77
CA ARG A 299 5.99 21.12 -17.74
C ARG A 299 6.67 21.16 -16.38
N TRP A 300 5.90 21.18 -15.29
CA TRP A 300 6.45 21.17 -13.92
C TRP A 300 7.29 19.92 -13.61
N LEU A 301 6.96 18.78 -14.23
CA LEU A 301 7.72 17.54 -14.08
C LEU A 301 9.00 17.51 -14.88
N GLU A 302 8.99 18.17 -16.03
CA GLU A 302 10.08 18.15 -17.00
C GLU A 302 11.10 19.26 -16.75
N SER A 303 10.73 20.35 -16.07
CA SER A 303 11.58 21.53 -15.87
C SER A 303 12.79 21.35 -14.94
N ALA A 304 13.09 20.13 -14.48
CA ALA A 304 14.14 19.77 -13.53
C ALA A 304 14.01 20.42 -12.13
N ASP A 305 14.08 19.57 -11.09
CA ASP A 305 14.06 19.91 -9.66
C ASP A 305 12.80 20.62 -9.14
N GLY A 306 11.77 19.83 -8.79
CA GLY A 306 10.79 20.24 -7.78
C GLY A 306 11.51 20.51 -6.45
N ASP A 307 11.98 21.74 -6.28
CA ASP A 307 12.75 22.24 -5.14
C ASP A 307 12.05 21.97 -3.81
N THR A 308 12.45 20.88 -3.14
CA THR A 308 12.12 20.62 -1.73
C THR A 308 13.25 19.98 -0.93
N ASP A 309 14.50 19.91 -1.44
CA ASP A 309 15.58 19.28 -0.65
C ASP A 309 16.96 19.96 -0.70
N ARG A 310 17.10 21.18 -1.25
CA ARG A 310 18.37 21.94 -1.14
C ARG A 310 18.47 22.87 0.08
N GLY A 311 17.42 22.98 0.90
CA GLY A 311 17.41 23.89 2.05
C GLY A 311 18.10 23.38 3.33
N ILE A 312 18.30 22.07 3.51
CA ILE A 312 18.72 21.52 4.82
C ILE A 312 20.14 20.94 4.80
N SER A 313 20.60 20.41 3.66
CA SER A 313 21.92 19.77 3.56
C SER A 313 23.08 20.77 3.55
N GLY A 314 22.94 21.92 2.88
CA GLY A 314 24.01 22.93 2.78
C GLY A 314 24.33 23.62 4.10
N GLN A 315 23.32 23.87 4.94
CA GLN A 315 23.51 24.46 6.27
C GLN A 315 24.10 23.46 7.27
N LEU A 316 23.74 22.16 7.19
CA LEU A 316 24.26 21.16 8.11
C LEU A 316 25.73 20.82 7.82
N GLN A 317 26.13 20.76 6.54
CA GLN A 317 27.54 20.56 6.17
C GLN A 317 28.42 21.75 6.59
N GLN A 318 27.94 22.99 6.48
CA GLN A 318 28.67 24.16 7.00
C GLN A 318 28.74 24.19 8.53
N THR A 319 27.70 23.69 9.22
CA THR A 319 27.67 23.66 10.70
C THR A 319 28.56 22.54 11.26
N VAL A 320 28.57 21.36 10.62
CA VAL A 320 29.41 20.22 11.00
C VAL A 320 30.88 20.49 10.66
N ALA A 321 31.19 21.15 9.55
CA ALA A 321 32.56 21.57 9.23
C ALA A 321 33.09 22.62 10.24
N ARG A 322 32.24 23.57 10.68
CA ARG A 322 32.59 24.54 11.73
C ARG A 322 32.70 23.93 13.13
N MET A 323 32.00 22.82 13.41
CA MET A 323 32.14 22.08 14.66
C MET A 323 33.37 21.16 14.66
N ALA A 324 33.67 20.50 13.53
CA ALA A 324 34.85 19.63 13.40
C ALA A 324 36.15 20.43 13.51
N SER A 325 36.20 21.66 12.99
CA SER A 325 37.35 22.55 13.16
C SER A 325 37.50 23.11 14.58
N ARG A 326 36.43 23.08 15.39
CA ARG A 326 36.44 23.52 16.81
C ARG A 326 36.80 22.41 17.80
N PHE A 327 36.66 21.14 17.42
CA PHE A 327 36.83 20.01 18.34
C PHE A 327 37.92 18.99 17.94
N GLY A 328 38.65 19.22 16.83
CA GLY A 328 39.90 18.49 16.57
C GLY A 328 39.78 16.97 16.46
N ILE A 329 38.65 16.44 15.97
CA ILE A 329 38.46 14.99 15.83
C ILE A 329 38.86 14.55 14.42
N ALA A 330 40.13 14.19 14.26
CA ALA A 330 40.61 13.45 13.09
C ALA A 330 40.45 11.94 13.32
N GLY A 331 39.64 11.30 12.47
CA GLY A 331 39.73 9.88 12.15
C GLY A 331 39.05 8.88 13.09
N ALA A 332 38.04 8.17 12.60
CA ALA A 332 37.88 6.74 12.84
C ALA A 332 36.75 6.11 11.99
N ALA A 333 37.14 5.04 11.28
CA ALA A 333 36.35 3.86 10.96
C ALA A 333 35.27 3.92 9.87
N ALA A 334 35.73 3.79 8.62
CA ALA A 334 34.97 3.14 7.56
C ALA A 334 34.86 1.63 7.83
N ARG A 335 33.71 1.15 8.31
CA ARG A 335 33.36 -0.28 8.36
C ARG A 335 32.35 -0.59 7.25
N LYS A 336 32.81 -1.30 6.21
CA LYS A 336 32.00 -1.78 5.08
C LYS A 336 30.98 -2.82 5.59
N GLN A 337 29.70 -2.47 5.63
CA GLN A 337 28.60 -3.41 5.73
C GLN A 337 28.17 -3.82 4.31
N THR A 338 28.40 -5.08 3.97
CA THR A 338 27.82 -5.74 2.80
C THR A 338 26.34 -6.04 3.07
N ALA A 339 25.46 -5.14 2.65
CA ALA A 339 24.02 -5.30 2.70
C ALA A 339 23.53 -6.14 1.51
N ARG A 340 23.00 -7.34 1.80
CA ARG A 340 22.19 -8.13 0.86
C ARG A 340 20.71 -7.87 1.17
N SER A 341 19.95 -7.63 0.10
CA SER A 341 18.60 -7.08 0.06
C SER A 341 17.58 -7.81 0.96
N VAL A 342 17.16 -7.12 2.00
CA VAL A 342 15.82 -7.27 2.60
C VAL A 342 15.00 -6.15 1.97
N HIS A 343 13.84 -6.45 1.37
CA HIS A 343 12.94 -5.44 0.80
C HIS A 343 12.32 -4.58 1.92
N THR A 344 13.13 -3.69 2.47
CA THR A 344 12.67 -2.51 3.19
C THR A 344 12.34 -1.44 2.15
N TYR A 345 11.15 -0.86 2.26
CA TYR A 345 10.75 0.30 1.46
C TYR A 345 11.73 1.45 1.74
N GLY A 346 12.74 1.57 0.88
CA GLY A 346 13.68 2.68 0.85
C GLY A 346 12.94 3.96 0.48
N ALA A 347 13.46 5.08 0.99
CA ALA A 347 13.01 6.43 0.69
C ALA A 347 13.24 6.76 -0.79
N GLU A 348 12.39 6.22 -1.66
CA GLU A 348 12.22 6.70 -3.03
C GLU A 348 11.34 7.95 -2.98
N ARG A 349 11.62 8.92 -3.87
CA ARG A 349 10.83 10.14 -4.04
C ARG A 349 9.33 9.78 -4.03
N PRO A 350 8.48 10.51 -3.29
CA PRO A 350 7.07 10.16 -3.24
C PRO A 350 6.50 10.25 -4.66
N PRO A 351 5.84 9.20 -5.17
CA PRO A 351 5.11 9.32 -6.43
C PRO A 351 4.04 10.40 -6.26
N PHE A 352 4.05 11.41 -7.13
CA PHE A 352 2.93 12.32 -7.28
C PHE A 352 2.11 11.83 -8.49
N LEU A 353 0.79 11.92 -8.39
CA LEU A 353 -0.13 11.53 -9.46
C LEU A 353 -0.58 12.78 -10.21
N LEU A 354 -0.42 12.80 -11.53
CA LEU A 354 -1.21 13.66 -12.40
C LEU A 354 -2.61 13.06 -12.46
N TRP A 355 -3.64 13.84 -12.12
CA TRP A 355 -5.03 13.44 -12.38
C TRP A 355 -5.69 14.45 -13.30
N ALA A 356 -6.11 14.00 -14.47
CA ALA A 356 -7.06 14.72 -15.30
C ALA A 356 -8.46 14.38 -14.78
N VAL A 357 -9.23 15.41 -14.41
CA VAL A 357 -10.63 15.27 -14.03
C VAL A 357 -11.41 14.87 -15.27
N THR A 358 -11.65 13.58 -15.53
CA THR A 358 -12.61 13.17 -16.57
C THR A 358 -14.01 13.42 -16.04
N ALA A 359 -14.50 14.65 -16.15
CA ALA A 359 -15.93 14.89 -16.19
C ALA A 359 -16.44 14.20 -17.47
N ALA A 360 -17.00 13.00 -17.33
CA ALA A 360 -17.73 12.36 -18.40
C ALA A 360 -18.86 13.32 -18.79
N LYS A 361 -18.74 13.95 -19.96
CA LYS A 361 -19.88 14.55 -20.63
C LYS A 361 -20.87 13.43 -20.90
N ASN A 362 -21.99 13.44 -20.18
CA ASN A 362 -23.23 12.82 -20.63
C ASN A 362 -23.71 13.61 -21.86
N GLU A 363 -23.17 13.31 -23.03
CA GLU A 363 -23.80 13.69 -24.29
C GLU A 363 -24.09 12.40 -25.08
N TYR A 364 -25.34 11.98 -25.01
CA TYR A 364 -25.90 10.98 -25.91
C TYR A 364 -25.90 11.56 -27.33
N VAL A 365 -24.87 11.28 -28.12
CA VAL A 365 -24.95 11.45 -29.57
C VAL A 365 -25.55 10.17 -30.15
N LYS A 366 -26.84 10.23 -30.47
CA LYS A 366 -27.50 9.28 -31.38
C LYS A 366 -26.84 9.41 -32.75
N LEU A 367 -25.95 8.48 -33.09
CA LEU A 367 -25.65 8.19 -34.49
C LEU A 367 -26.73 7.22 -35.00
N ARG A 368 -27.66 7.75 -35.80
CA ARG A 368 -28.43 6.92 -36.74
C ARG A 368 -27.51 6.65 -37.93
N ILE A 369 -27.43 5.37 -38.28
CA ILE A 369 -26.90 4.87 -39.56
C ILE A 369 -27.73 5.48 -40.70
#